data_AF-A0A6I7LWE7-F1
#
_entry.id   AF-A0A6I7LWE7-F1
#
_cell.length_a   1.000
_cell.length_b   1.000
_cell.length_c   1.000
_cell.angle_alpha   90.00
_cell.angle_beta   90.00
_cell.angle_gamma   90.00
#
_symmetry.space_group_name_H-M   'P 1'
#
loop_
_entity.id
_entity.type
_entity.pdbx_description
1 polymer ?
#
loop_
_entity_poly.entity_id
_entity_poly.type
_entity_poly.pdbx_seq_one_letter_code
_entity_poly.pdbx_strand_id
1 'polypeptide(L)'
;MRISKLFFLTIMLLILAGGTVHAESLGLTYNNCGISFGNAPIVHGLRINLVDRNVEWVDGINVTLWMSMVKHSNPRFELNGLAVGLIAPSVHGLQGGGIGGFAVAADEITGVAVAGLGVGTDSMTGIGIGGLGVGGDHLTGLYAGGLGVGSDRLRGLSIGGLGVGGDDIKGVFIGGLGVGGDRQTGLSIGGLGVGGDHLKGIYIGGLGVGGNVITGTAIAGLHIRANELRGAYIAPWVHAQHESHGLSIAVFNFSKELHGCQLGVLNWAGNQTGILKLLPLMNYHR
;
A
#
# COMPACT_ATOMS: atom_id res chain seq x y z
N MET A 1 -2.12 -17.64 -53.02
CA MET A 1 -0.86 -17.59 -52.24
C MET A 1 -0.56 -19.01 -51.75
N ARG A 2 0.26 -19.78 -52.47
CA ARG A 2 0.57 -21.19 -52.14
C ARG A 2 1.60 -21.22 -51.02
N ILE A 3 1.14 -21.26 -49.76
CA ILE A 3 2.01 -21.63 -48.63
C ILE A 3 2.45 -23.07 -48.90
N SER A 4 3.71 -23.22 -49.29
CA SER A 4 4.24 -24.46 -49.87
C SER A 4 4.44 -25.51 -48.78
N LYS A 5 4.30 -26.79 -49.16
CA LYS A 5 4.58 -27.97 -48.31
C LYS A 5 5.94 -27.89 -47.59
N LEU A 6 6.87 -27.09 -48.11
CA LEU A 6 8.16 -26.79 -47.51
C LEU A 6 8.03 -26.05 -46.18
N PHE A 7 7.13 -25.08 -46.06
CA PHE A 7 6.89 -24.35 -44.81
C PHE A 7 6.36 -25.26 -43.70
N PHE A 8 5.42 -26.15 -44.04
CA PHE A 8 4.93 -27.19 -43.13
C PHE A 8 6.02 -28.17 -42.74
N LEU A 9 6.87 -28.59 -43.68
CA LEU A 9 7.98 -29.49 -43.43
C LEU A 9 9.05 -28.84 -42.52
N THR A 10 9.34 -27.55 -42.71
CA THR A 10 10.28 -26.79 -41.86
C THR A 10 9.76 -26.64 -40.44
N ILE A 11 8.46 -26.34 -40.27
CA ILE A 11 7.81 -26.31 -38.95
C ILE A 11 7.87 -27.70 -38.29
N MET A 12 7.57 -28.76 -39.04
CA MET A 12 7.65 -30.14 -38.52
C MET A 12 9.07 -30.51 -38.11
N LEU A 13 10.08 -30.12 -38.89
CA LEU A 13 11.49 -30.39 -38.58
C LEU A 13 11.95 -29.62 -37.34
N LEU A 14 11.48 -28.38 -37.14
CA LEU A 14 11.75 -27.59 -35.93
C LEU A 14 11.11 -28.21 -34.68
N ILE A 15 9.88 -28.73 -34.81
CA ILE A 15 9.18 -29.44 -33.72
C ILE A 15 9.94 -30.73 -33.39
N LEU A 16 10.36 -31.50 -34.39
CA LEU A 16 11.12 -32.74 -34.21
C LEU A 16 12.56 -32.52 -33.70
N ALA A 17 13.15 -31.35 -33.93
CA ALA A 17 14.53 -31.04 -33.54
C ALA A 17 14.67 -30.48 -32.10
N GLY A 18 13.56 -30.21 -31.39
CA GLY A 18 13.64 -29.73 -30.00
C GLY A 18 12.33 -29.34 -29.32
N GLY A 19 11.21 -29.25 -30.04
CA GLY A 19 9.95 -28.78 -29.48
C GLY A 19 9.30 -29.77 -28.51
N THR A 20 9.07 -29.35 -27.27
CA THR A 20 8.17 -30.06 -26.35
C THR A 20 6.72 -29.71 -26.69
N VAL A 21 5.93 -30.70 -27.12
CA VAL A 21 4.48 -30.56 -27.26
C VAL A 21 3.83 -31.07 -25.98
N HIS A 22 3.37 -30.16 -25.12
CA HIS A 22 2.39 -30.47 -24.08
C HIS A 22 0.99 -30.21 -24.65
N ALA A 23 -0.04 -30.88 -24.11
CA ALA A 23 -1.40 -30.89 -24.67
C ALA A 23 -2.04 -29.50 -24.89
N GLU A 24 -1.47 -28.45 -24.31
CA GLU A 24 -1.95 -27.07 -24.45
C GLU A 24 -0.83 -26.04 -24.75
N SER A 25 0.35 -26.48 -25.21
CA SER A 25 1.44 -25.57 -25.55
C SER A 25 2.31 -26.01 -26.73
N LEU A 26 2.83 -25.01 -27.44
CA LEU A 26 3.79 -25.14 -28.52
C LEU A 26 5.07 -24.39 -28.13
N GLY A 27 6.13 -25.14 -27.87
CA GLY A 27 7.45 -24.59 -27.54
C GLY A 27 8.39 -24.59 -28.74
N LEU A 28 8.97 -23.43 -29.05
CA LEU A 28 10.26 -23.32 -29.73
C LEU A 28 11.34 -23.27 -28.65
N THR A 29 11.48 -24.37 -27.94
CA THR A 29 12.32 -24.49 -26.75
C THR A 29 13.37 -25.58 -26.94
N TYR A 30 14.50 -25.46 -26.22
CA TYR A 30 15.46 -26.54 -26.01
C TYR A 30 15.71 -26.62 -24.50
N ASN A 31 15.41 -27.75 -23.86
CA ASN A 31 15.42 -27.90 -22.40
C ASN A 31 14.60 -26.80 -21.68
N ASN A 32 13.39 -26.52 -22.16
CA ASN A 32 12.49 -25.45 -21.68
C ASN A 32 13.02 -24.02 -21.85
N CYS A 33 14.23 -23.83 -22.40
CA CYS A 33 14.78 -22.53 -22.73
C CYS A 33 14.31 -22.09 -24.13
N GLY A 34 13.68 -20.93 -24.25
CA GLY A 34 13.28 -20.37 -25.54
C GLY A 34 11.94 -19.63 -25.49
N ILE A 35 11.14 -19.83 -26.54
CA ILE A 35 9.83 -19.18 -26.68
C ILE A 35 8.74 -20.23 -26.61
N SER A 36 7.77 -20.04 -25.71
CA SER A 36 6.62 -20.93 -25.54
C SER A 36 5.31 -20.19 -25.78
N PHE A 37 4.42 -20.81 -26.56
CA PHE A 37 3.04 -20.38 -26.75
C PHE A 37 2.10 -21.34 -26.03
N GLY A 38 1.22 -20.82 -25.18
CA GLY A 38 0.24 -21.62 -24.44
C GLY A 38 0.68 -22.05 -23.04
N ASN A 39 -0.01 -23.05 -22.48
CA ASN A 39 0.12 -23.48 -21.08
C ASN A 39 1.29 -24.45 -20.84
N ALA A 40 2.50 -24.05 -21.22
CA ALA A 40 3.70 -24.78 -20.80
C ALA A 40 3.91 -24.61 -19.28
N PRO A 41 4.08 -25.71 -18.51
CA PRO A 41 4.23 -25.64 -17.06
C PRO A 41 5.52 -24.94 -16.62
N ILE A 42 6.63 -25.16 -17.36
CA ILE A 42 7.96 -24.64 -17.05
C ILE A 42 8.54 -23.98 -18.30
N VAL A 43 8.98 -22.72 -18.18
CA VAL A 43 9.63 -21.98 -19.28
C VAL A 43 10.78 -21.12 -18.74
N HIS A 44 11.93 -21.19 -19.40
CA HIS A 44 13.03 -20.23 -19.23
C HIS A 44 13.11 -19.36 -20.49
N GLY A 45 12.70 -18.10 -20.42
CA GLY A 45 12.66 -17.20 -21.57
C GLY A 45 11.31 -16.51 -21.73
N LEU A 46 10.72 -16.57 -22.92
CA LEU A 46 9.48 -15.86 -23.24
C LEU A 46 8.30 -16.82 -23.32
N ARG A 47 7.29 -16.60 -22.47
CA ARG A 47 6.01 -17.30 -22.52
C ARG A 47 4.92 -16.33 -22.96
N ILE A 48 4.15 -16.71 -23.98
CA ILE A 48 2.99 -15.95 -24.47
C ILE A 48 1.76 -16.83 -24.35
N ASN A 49 0.72 -16.31 -23.71
CA ASN A 49 -0.49 -17.05 -23.48
C ASN A 49 -1.74 -16.17 -23.47
N LEU A 50 -2.88 -16.78 -23.76
CA LEU A 50 -4.18 -16.10 -23.67
C LEU A 50 -4.70 -16.12 -22.22
N VAL A 51 -4.70 -17.30 -21.58
CA VAL A 51 -5.22 -17.53 -20.22
C VAL A 51 -4.36 -18.56 -19.51
N ASP A 52 -3.69 -18.17 -18.42
CA ASP A 52 -2.76 -19.03 -17.69
C ASP A 52 -3.47 -20.15 -16.94
N ARG A 53 -3.10 -21.40 -17.25
CA ARG A 53 -3.58 -22.59 -16.54
C ARG A 53 -2.45 -23.57 -16.31
N ASN A 54 -2.40 -24.15 -15.11
CA ASN A 54 -1.39 -25.13 -14.67
C ASN A 54 0.05 -24.69 -14.97
N VAL A 55 0.32 -23.39 -14.85
CA VAL A 55 1.69 -22.86 -14.93
C VAL A 55 2.35 -23.08 -13.57
N GLU A 56 3.59 -23.52 -13.58
CA GLU A 56 4.36 -23.78 -12.35
C GLU A 56 5.53 -22.82 -12.21
N TRP A 57 6.35 -22.67 -13.26
CA TRP A 57 7.55 -21.87 -13.16
C TRP A 57 7.87 -21.13 -14.45
N VAL A 58 8.10 -19.82 -14.35
CA VAL A 58 8.64 -19.03 -15.46
C VAL A 58 9.84 -18.23 -14.96
N ASP A 59 10.96 -18.38 -15.65
CA ASP A 59 12.16 -17.55 -15.46
C ASP A 59 12.37 -16.72 -16.73
N GLY A 60 11.93 -15.47 -16.71
CA GLY A 60 11.93 -14.57 -17.87
C GLY A 60 10.68 -13.71 -17.98
N ILE A 61 10.04 -13.70 -19.16
CA ILE A 61 8.89 -12.83 -19.45
C ILE A 61 7.65 -13.70 -19.65
N ASN A 62 6.60 -13.46 -18.86
CA ASN A 62 5.29 -14.05 -19.02
C ASN A 62 4.28 -13.02 -19.55
N VAL A 63 3.81 -13.19 -20.77
CA VAL A 63 2.78 -12.36 -21.39
C VAL A 63 1.43 -13.10 -21.38
N THR A 64 0.44 -12.55 -20.67
CA THR A 64 -0.88 -13.16 -20.52
C THR A 64 -2.00 -12.17 -20.82
N LEU A 65 -2.90 -12.49 -21.74
CA LEU A 65 -3.98 -11.54 -22.06
C LEU A 65 -5.03 -11.43 -20.95
N TRP A 66 -5.37 -12.55 -20.30
CA TRP A 66 -6.52 -12.63 -19.40
C TRP A 66 -6.26 -13.55 -18.21
N MET A 67 -6.75 -13.16 -17.02
CA MET A 67 -6.67 -13.98 -15.81
C MET A 67 -7.51 -15.25 -15.91
N SER A 68 -7.07 -16.38 -15.37
CA SER A 68 -7.96 -17.53 -15.29
C SER A 68 -9.11 -17.28 -14.31
N MET A 69 -10.35 -17.44 -14.77
CA MET A 69 -11.54 -17.33 -13.91
C MET A 69 -11.75 -18.58 -13.02
N VAL A 70 -10.94 -19.61 -13.19
CA VAL A 70 -10.97 -20.80 -12.33
C VAL A 70 -10.08 -20.53 -11.10
N LYS A 71 -10.69 -20.55 -9.92
CA LYS A 71 -9.97 -20.37 -8.64
C LYS A 71 -8.86 -21.42 -8.52
N HIS A 72 -7.65 -20.98 -8.17
CA HIS A 72 -6.48 -21.85 -8.02
C HIS A 72 -6.07 -22.60 -9.30
N SER A 73 -6.21 -21.96 -10.47
CA SER A 73 -5.71 -22.53 -11.74
C SER A 73 -4.20 -22.72 -11.78
N ASN A 74 -3.48 -21.96 -10.95
CA ASN A 74 -2.04 -21.85 -10.94
C ASN A 74 -1.54 -21.78 -9.47
N PRO A 75 -1.79 -22.81 -8.64
CA PRO A 75 -1.61 -22.74 -7.20
C PRO A 75 -0.13 -22.66 -6.76
N ARG A 76 0.80 -22.84 -7.70
CA ARG A 76 2.25 -22.82 -7.46
C ARG A 76 2.99 -22.02 -8.52
N PHE A 77 2.30 -21.11 -9.21
CA PHE A 77 2.94 -20.39 -10.30
C PHE A 77 3.89 -19.35 -9.73
N GLU A 78 5.17 -19.64 -9.85
CA GLU A 78 6.28 -18.76 -9.52
C GLU A 78 6.82 -18.11 -10.80
N LEU A 79 7.01 -16.80 -10.75
CA LEU A 79 7.59 -16.02 -11.84
C LEU A 79 8.78 -15.23 -11.32
N ASN A 80 9.96 -15.57 -11.83
CA ASN A 80 11.15 -14.73 -11.72
C ASN A 80 11.33 -13.94 -13.03
N GLY A 81 11.11 -12.63 -12.99
CA GLY A 81 11.24 -11.75 -14.14
C GLY A 81 10.04 -10.83 -14.32
N LEU A 82 9.46 -10.78 -15.53
CA LEU A 82 8.43 -9.80 -15.90
C LEU A 82 7.09 -10.47 -16.24
N ALA A 83 6.06 -10.18 -15.45
CA ALA A 83 4.67 -10.44 -15.78
C ALA A 83 4.11 -9.26 -16.59
N VAL A 84 3.61 -9.50 -17.79
CA VAL A 84 2.88 -8.53 -18.59
C VAL A 84 1.49 -9.08 -18.84
N GLY A 85 0.46 -8.40 -18.35
CA GLY A 85 -0.91 -8.81 -18.61
C GLY A 85 -1.84 -7.67 -18.98
N LEU A 86 -2.78 -7.93 -19.89
CA LEU A 86 -3.84 -6.95 -20.14
C LEU A 86 -4.79 -6.95 -18.94
N ILE A 87 -5.32 -8.11 -18.57
CA ILE A 87 -6.27 -8.27 -17.45
C ILE A 87 -5.66 -9.21 -16.41
N ALA A 88 -5.05 -8.60 -15.39
CA ALA A 88 -4.46 -9.23 -14.19
C ALA A 88 -3.60 -10.48 -14.45
N PRO A 89 -2.26 -10.35 -14.65
CA PRO A 89 -1.42 -11.53 -14.48
C PRO A 89 -1.66 -12.05 -13.06
N SER A 90 -2.11 -13.31 -12.96
CA SER A 90 -2.38 -14.00 -11.71
C SER A 90 -1.29 -15.01 -11.47
N VAL A 91 -0.40 -14.66 -10.55
CA VAL A 91 0.81 -15.41 -10.20
C VAL A 91 0.76 -15.68 -8.70
N HIS A 92 1.26 -16.82 -8.23
CA HIS A 92 1.35 -17.05 -6.78
C HIS A 92 2.47 -16.17 -6.19
N GLY A 93 3.70 -16.34 -6.70
CA GLY A 93 4.85 -15.53 -6.33
C GLY A 93 5.46 -14.81 -7.55
N LEU A 94 5.60 -13.49 -7.45
CA LEU A 94 6.23 -12.65 -8.47
C LEU A 94 7.50 -12.02 -7.91
N GLN A 95 8.66 -12.44 -8.42
CA GLN A 95 9.95 -11.81 -8.15
C GLN A 95 10.40 -11.04 -9.40
N GLY A 96 10.36 -9.71 -9.35
CA GLY A 96 10.75 -8.85 -10.47
C GLY A 96 9.72 -7.75 -10.78
N GLY A 97 9.12 -7.80 -11.97
CA GLY A 97 8.23 -6.77 -12.48
C GLY A 97 6.84 -7.30 -12.85
N GLY A 98 5.78 -6.57 -12.52
CA GLY A 98 4.41 -6.83 -12.97
C GLY A 98 3.82 -5.60 -13.64
N ILE A 99 3.40 -5.73 -14.90
CA ILE A 99 2.73 -4.66 -15.65
C ILE A 99 1.34 -5.17 -16.06
N GLY A 100 0.32 -4.54 -15.49
CA GLY A 100 -1.09 -4.84 -15.74
C GLY A 100 -1.80 -3.71 -16.48
N GLY A 101 -2.42 -3.99 -17.62
CA GLY A 101 -3.29 -3.02 -18.29
C GLY A 101 -4.43 -2.58 -17.37
N PHE A 102 -5.05 -3.52 -16.68
CA PHE A 102 -6.08 -3.28 -15.68
C PHE A 102 -5.58 -3.51 -14.25
N ALA A 103 -5.05 -4.69 -13.94
CA ALA A 103 -4.62 -5.02 -12.58
C ALA A 103 -3.34 -5.85 -12.59
N VAL A 104 -2.66 -5.93 -11.45
CA VAL A 104 -1.65 -6.95 -11.12
C VAL A 104 -2.12 -7.64 -9.84
N ALA A 105 -2.22 -8.97 -9.86
CA ALA A 105 -2.71 -9.75 -8.74
C ALA A 105 -1.77 -10.92 -8.44
N ALA A 106 -1.17 -10.94 -7.26
CA ALA A 106 -0.34 -12.07 -6.83
C ALA A 106 -0.34 -12.19 -5.31
N ASP A 107 -0.21 -13.40 -4.77
CA ASP A 107 -0.19 -13.61 -3.33
C ASP A 107 1.06 -12.92 -2.74
N GLU A 108 2.22 -13.08 -3.39
CA GLU A 108 3.46 -12.40 -3.01
C GLU A 108 4.11 -11.66 -4.19
N ILE A 109 4.50 -10.40 -3.97
CA ILE A 109 5.25 -9.59 -4.95
C ILE A 109 6.54 -9.06 -4.32
N THR A 110 7.69 -9.44 -4.86
CA THR A 110 8.97 -8.80 -4.57
C THR A 110 9.47 -8.05 -5.80
N GLY A 111 9.41 -6.72 -5.77
CA GLY A 111 9.89 -5.86 -6.87
C GLY A 111 8.90 -4.75 -7.25
N VAL A 112 8.62 -4.58 -8.55
CA VAL A 112 7.85 -3.45 -9.08
C VAL A 112 6.52 -3.94 -9.66
N ALA A 113 5.39 -3.40 -9.22
CA ALA A 113 4.08 -3.66 -9.81
C ALA A 113 3.41 -2.35 -10.26
N VAL A 114 2.98 -2.30 -11.51
CA VAL A 114 2.29 -1.14 -12.10
C VAL A 114 1.01 -1.61 -12.78
N ALA A 115 -0.12 -1.00 -12.41
CA ALA A 115 -1.42 -1.38 -12.93
C ALA A 115 -2.31 -0.17 -13.25
N GLY A 116 -3.05 -0.24 -14.37
CA GLY A 116 -3.97 0.83 -14.79
C GLY A 116 -5.11 1.11 -13.80
N LEU A 117 -5.65 0.08 -13.14
CA LEU A 117 -6.63 0.21 -12.04
C LEU A 117 -6.00 -0.08 -10.68
N GLY A 118 -5.29 -1.19 -10.49
CA GLY A 118 -4.74 -1.44 -9.16
C GLY A 118 -3.86 -2.67 -9.01
N VAL A 119 -3.06 -2.63 -7.95
CA VAL A 119 -2.23 -3.75 -7.52
C VAL A 119 -2.89 -4.35 -6.28
N GLY A 120 -3.23 -5.63 -6.34
CA GLY A 120 -3.80 -6.39 -5.23
C GLY A 120 -2.90 -7.57 -4.88
N THR A 121 -2.54 -7.73 -3.62
CA THR A 121 -1.60 -8.76 -3.19
C THR A 121 -1.76 -9.09 -1.72
N ASP A 122 -1.40 -10.28 -1.26
CA ASP A 122 -1.40 -10.55 0.18
C ASP A 122 -0.15 -9.89 0.80
N SER A 123 1.01 -10.03 0.16
CA SER A 123 2.24 -9.38 0.60
C SER A 123 3.06 -8.80 -0.54
N MET A 124 3.61 -7.60 -0.32
CA MET A 124 4.49 -6.98 -1.30
C MET A 124 5.68 -6.29 -0.64
N THR A 125 6.86 -6.52 -1.19
CA THR A 125 8.09 -5.77 -0.89
C THR A 125 8.59 -5.09 -2.15
N GLY A 126 8.57 -3.75 -2.20
CA GLY A 126 9.11 -2.98 -3.33
C GLY A 126 8.29 -1.75 -3.72
N ILE A 127 7.91 -1.61 -4.99
CA ILE A 127 7.23 -0.42 -5.54
C ILE A 127 5.90 -0.80 -6.18
N GLY A 128 4.79 -0.28 -5.66
CA GLY A 128 3.44 -0.51 -6.23
C GLY A 128 2.80 0.78 -6.72
N ILE A 129 2.32 0.80 -7.97
CA ILE A 129 1.60 1.94 -8.55
C ILE A 129 0.28 1.45 -9.15
N GLY A 130 -0.84 1.93 -8.61
CA GLY A 130 -2.19 1.61 -9.10
C GLY A 130 -2.98 2.86 -9.46
N GLY A 131 -3.63 2.89 -10.63
CA GLY A 131 -4.40 4.05 -11.06
C GLY A 131 -5.57 4.39 -10.12
N LEU A 132 -6.22 3.40 -9.51
CA LEU A 132 -7.15 3.53 -8.40
C LEU A 132 -6.48 3.24 -7.06
N GLY A 133 -5.67 2.19 -6.93
CA GLY A 133 -5.03 1.93 -5.65
C GLY A 133 -4.09 0.75 -5.58
N VAL A 134 -3.41 0.66 -4.44
CA VAL A 134 -2.61 -0.50 -4.05
C VAL A 134 -3.18 -1.06 -2.76
N GLY A 135 -3.50 -2.35 -2.74
CA GLY A 135 -4.10 -3.03 -1.60
C GLY A 135 -3.39 -4.35 -1.28
N GLY A 136 -3.24 -4.63 0.01
CA GLY A 136 -2.77 -5.94 0.47
C GLY A 136 -2.60 -6.07 1.96
N ASP A 137 -2.35 -7.27 2.48
CA ASP A 137 -2.26 -7.50 3.92
C ASP A 137 -0.94 -6.97 4.51
N HIS A 138 0.18 -7.15 3.80
CA HIS A 138 1.52 -6.71 4.22
C HIS A 138 2.29 -6.00 3.12
N LEU A 139 2.41 -4.69 3.22
CA LEU A 139 3.08 -3.84 2.23
C LEU A 139 4.34 -3.20 2.83
N THR A 140 5.52 -3.47 2.25
CA THR A 140 6.80 -2.84 2.62
C THR A 140 7.48 -2.19 1.42
N GLY A 141 7.54 -0.87 1.37
CA GLY A 141 8.23 -0.14 0.30
C GLY A 141 7.61 1.20 -0.07
N LEU A 142 7.43 1.44 -1.37
CA LEU A 142 6.92 2.70 -1.94
C LEU A 142 5.60 2.44 -2.68
N TYR A 143 4.53 3.13 -2.30
CA TYR A 143 3.20 2.88 -2.86
C TYR A 143 2.50 4.16 -3.30
N ALA A 144 1.88 4.13 -4.47
CA ALA A 144 1.08 5.23 -4.99
C ALA A 144 -0.25 4.71 -5.55
N GLY A 145 -1.36 5.29 -5.06
CA GLY A 145 -2.72 4.95 -5.49
C GLY A 145 -3.54 6.20 -5.81
N GLY A 146 -4.21 6.23 -6.96
CA GLY A 146 -5.02 7.41 -7.35
C GLY A 146 -6.19 7.69 -6.41
N LEU A 147 -6.82 6.65 -5.84
CA LEU A 147 -7.76 6.75 -4.72
C LEU A 147 -7.05 6.47 -3.40
N GLY A 148 -6.21 5.44 -3.30
CA GLY A 148 -5.54 5.19 -2.02
C GLY A 148 -4.60 3.99 -1.97
N VAL A 149 -3.95 3.87 -0.82
CA VAL A 149 -3.13 2.72 -0.44
C VAL A 149 -3.70 2.15 0.86
N GLY A 150 -4.04 0.86 0.87
CA GLY A 150 -4.68 0.19 2.00
C GLY A 150 -3.96 -1.10 2.38
N SER A 151 -3.62 -1.28 3.67
CA SER A 151 -3.03 -2.53 4.14
C SER A 151 -3.08 -2.71 5.65
N ASP A 152 -3.30 -3.93 6.14
CA ASP A 152 -3.22 -4.23 7.58
C ASP A 152 -1.85 -3.83 8.15
N ARG A 153 -0.76 -4.11 7.44
CA ARG A 153 0.60 -3.69 7.81
C ARG A 153 1.30 -2.96 6.69
N LEU A 154 1.43 -1.64 6.84
CA LEU A 154 2.05 -0.77 5.85
C LEU A 154 3.37 -0.18 6.36
N ARG A 155 4.48 -0.44 5.67
CA ARG A 155 5.81 0.08 6.02
C ARG A 155 6.45 0.80 4.85
N GLY A 156 6.98 2.00 5.10
CA GLY A 156 7.70 2.77 4.10
C GLY A 156 6.99 4.07 3.74
N LEU A 157 6.81 4.35 2.45
CA LEU A 157 6.18 5.58 1.97
C LEU A 157 4.96 5.27 1.13
N SER A 158 3.83 5.90 1.44
CA SER A 158 2.60 5.74 0.66
C SER A 158 1.91 7.06 0.39
N ILE A 159 1.44 7.22 -0.85
CA ILE A 159 0.68 8.38 -1.32
C ILE A 159 -0.66 7.89 -1.87
N GLY A 160 -1.76 8.41 -1.31
CA GLY A 160 -3.12 8.10 -1.74
C GLY A 160 -3.90 9.37 -2.10
N GLY A 161 -4.53 9.41 -3.27
CA GLY A 161 -5.27 10.61 -3.71
C GLY A 161 -6.47 10.94 -2.82
N LEU A 162 -7.19 9.95 -2.28
CA LEU A 162 -8.16 10.13 -1.20
C LEU A 162 -7.52 9.80 0.16
N GLY A 163 -6.77 8.72 0.28
CA GLY A 163 -6.15 8.43 1.57
C GLY A 163 -5.22 7.23 1.62
N VAL A 164 -4.56 7.11 2.77
CA VAL A 164 -3.75 5.96 3.13
C VAL A 164 -4.35 5.36 4.41
N GLY A 165 -4.58 4.05 4.41
CA GLY A 165 -5.28 3.34 5.48
C GLY A 165 -4.60 2.04 5.89
N GLY A 166 -4.65 1.69 7.18
CA GLY A 166 -4.17 0.40 7.65
C GLY A 166 -4.19 0.24 9.16
N ASP A 167 -4.07 -0.98 9.67
CA ASP A 167 -4.11 -1.22 11.12
C ASP A 167 -2.79 -0.82 11.81
N ASP A 168 -1.63 -1.21 11.26
CA ASP A 168 -0.30 -0.84 11.74
C ASP A 168 0.54 -0.23 10.61
N ILE A 169 0.64 1.10 10.62
CA ILE A 169 1.35 1.85 9.58
C ILE A 169 2.59 2.54 10.14
N LYS A 170 3.74 2.32 9.49
CA LYS A 170 5.04 2.87 9.89
C LYS A 170 5.80 3.51 8.73
N GLY A 171 6.05 4.81 8.81
CA GLY A 171 6.84 5.53 7.81
C GLY A 171 6.29 6.91 7.48
N VAL A 172 6.13 7.21 6.18
CA VAL A 172 5.66 8.51 5.67
C VAL A 172 4.40 8.32 4.83
N PHE A 173 3.30 8.95 5.24
CA PHE A 173 2.00 8.76 4.62
C PHE A 173 1.38 10.10 4.23
N ILE A 174 0.93 10.19 2.97
CA ILE A 174 0.26 11.37 2.43
C ILE A 174 -1.08 10.95 1.85
N GLY A 175 -2.17 11.43 2.44
CA GLY A 175 -3.53 11.21 1.98
C GLY A 175 -4.20 12.52 1.58
N GLY A 176 -4.79 12.58 0.38
CA GLY A 176 -5.44 13.80 -0.09
C GLY A 176 -6.64 14.23 0.77
N LEU A 177 -7.43 13.29 1.30
CA LEU A 177 -8.41 13.53 2.35
C LEU A 177 -7.88 13.13 3.73
N GLY A 178 -7.18 12.01 3.88
CA GLY A 178 -6.69 11.63 5.19
C GLY A 178 -5.78 10.42 5.26
N VAL A 179 -5.18 10.27 6.43
CA VAL A 179 -4.42 9.07 6.82
C VAL A 179 -5.11 8.45 8.02
N GLY A 180 -5.50 7.19 7.90
CA GLY A 180 -6.24 6.45 8.92
C GLY A 180 -5.50 5.20 9.36
N GLY A 181 -5.52 4.89 10.65
CA GLY A 181 -5.03 3.60 11.12
C GLY A 181 -4.89 3.48 12.61
N ASP A 182 -5.13 2.30 13.15
CA ASP A 182 -5.18 2.05 14.60
C ASP A 182 -3.86 2.39 15.28
N ARG A 183 -2.73 1.98 14.68
CA ARG A 183 -1.39 2.26 15.16
C ARG A 183 -0.60 2.94 14.06
N GLN A 184 -0.11 4.15 14.34
CA GLN A 184 0.70 4.90 13.39
C GLN A 184 2.03 5.28 14.03
N THR A 185 3.12 5.09 13.30
CA THR A 185 4.45 5.57 13.70
C THR A 185 5.16 6.29 12.54
N GLY A 186 5.54 7.55 12.73
CA GLY A 186 6.29 8.32 11.74
C GLY A 186 5.63 9.64 11.39
N LEU A 187 5.48 9.94 10.09
CA LEU A 187 4.89 11.17 9.57
C LEU A 187 3.60 10.85 8.81
N SER A 188 2.49 11.49 9.18
CA SER A 188 1.24 11.40 8.43
C SER A 188 0.71 12.79 8.11
N ILE A 189 0.35 13.01 6.84
CA ILE A 189 -0.24 14.26 6.34
C ILE A 189 -1.58 13.93 5.68
N GLY A 190 -2.66 14.49 6.22
CA GLY A 190 -4.02 14.32 5.71
C GLY A 190 -4.67 15.66 5.37
N GLY A 191 -5.22 15.79 4.16
CA GLY A 191 -5.85 17.05 3.73
C GLY A 191 -7.05 17.47 4.58
N LEU A 192 -7.87 16.53 5.06
CA LEU A 192 -8.90 16.75 6.09
C LEU A 192 -8.40 16.35 7.47
N GLY A 193 -7.69 15.23 7.59
CA GLY A 193 -7.17 14.86 8.91
C GLY A 193 -6.37 13.58 8.98
N VAL A 194 -5.82 13.35 10.18
CA VAL A 194 -5.17 12.10 10.56
C VAL A 194 -5.89 11.51 11.76
N GLY A 195 -6.27 10.23 11.67
CA GLY A 195 -7.04 9.55 12.71
C GLY A 195 -6.49 8.17 13.04
N GLY A 196 -6.47 7.82 14.32
CA GLY A 196 -6.04 6.49 14.77
C GLY A 196 -6.08 6.33 16.28
N ASP A 197 -5.93 5.12 16.80
CA ASP A 197 -5.94 4.91 18.24
C ASP A 197 -4.63 5.34 18.91
N HIS A 198 -3.50 4.92 18.36
CA HIS A 198 -2.16 5.17 18.91
C HIS A 198 -1.27 5.82 17.86
N LEU A 199 -1.06 7.12 18.01
CA LEU A 199 -0.27 7.95 17.11
C LEU A 199 1.07 8.30 17.77
N LYS A 200 2.20 7.90 17.17
CA LYS A 200 3.55 8.26 17.59
C LYS A 200 4.38 8.90 16.46
N GLY A 201 4.63 10.21 16.54
CA GLY A 201 5.45 10.91 15.55
C GLY A 201 4.96 12.32 15.24
N ILE A 202 4.86 12.66 13.95
CA ILE A 202 4.44 13.97 13.45
C ILE A 202 3.16 13.82 12.64
N TYR A 203 2.12 14.58 12.99
CA TYR A 203 0.80 14.48 12.41
C TYR A 203 0.31 15.85 11.93
N ILE A 204 -0.07 15.95 10.67
CA ILE A 204 -0.59 17.19 10.09
C ILE A 204 -1.96 16.90 9.47
N GLY A 205 -3.00 17.54 10.01
CA GLY A 205 -4.37 17.41 9.53
C GLY A 205 -4.96 18.75 9.12
N GLY A 206 -5.53 18.88 7.93
CA GLY A 206 -6.10 20.16 7.49
C GLY A 206 -7.28 20.63 8.35
N LEU A 207 -8.16 19.72 8.80
CA LEU A 207 -9.22 20.01 9.77
C LEU A 207 -8.87 19.47 11.16
N GLY A 208 -8.34 18.25 11.26
CA GLY A 208 -8.10 17.65 12.57
C GLY A 208 -7.07 16.54 12.65
N VAL A 209 -6.54 16.36 13.86
CA VAL A 209 -5.80 15.16 14.26
C VAL A 209 -6.50 14.55 15.47
N GLY A 210 -6.89 13.28 15.37
CA GLY A 210 -7.71 12.61 16.37
C GLY A 210 -7.17 11.24 16.76
N GLY A 211 -7.26 10.90 18.05
CA GLY A 211 -6.97 9.54 18.50
C GLY A 211 -7.20 9.25 19.96
N ASN A 212 -6.86 8.05 20.43
CA ASN A 212 -6.89 7.75 21.86
C ASN A 212 -5.63 8.29 22.55
N VAL A 213 -4.46 8.00 21.98
CA VAL A 213 -3.15 8.45 22.48
C VAL A 213 -2.37 9.10 21.34
N ILE A 214 -1.94 10.35 21.52
CA ILE A 214 -1.08 11.07 20.57
C ILE A 214 0.22 11.46 21.25
N THR A 215 1.31 10.86 20.81
CA THR A 215 2.67 11.12 21.28
C THR A 215 3.52 11.76 20.19
N GLY A 216 4.10 12.94 20.46
CA GLY A 216 4.95 13.67 19.51
C GLY A 216 4.35 15.01 19.13
N THR A 217 4.36 15.36 17.84
CA THR A 217 3.87 16.64 17.34
C THR A 217 2.58 16.46 16.55
N ALA A 218 1.54 17.22 16.87
CA ALA A 218 0.36 17.31 16.03
C ALA A 218 0.03 18.77 15.69
N ILE A 219 -0.25 19.01 14.41
CA ILE A 219 -0.65 20.30 13.87
C ILE A 219 -1.99 20.10 13.15
N ALA A 220 -3.00 20.88 13.52
CA ALA A 220 -4.29 20.83 12.85
C ALA A 220 -4.84 22.22 12.51
N GLY A 221 -5.52 22.33 11.38
CA GLY A 221 -6.14 23.60 10.98
C GLY A 221 -7.35 23.99 11.82
N LEU A 222 -8.03 23.05 12.50
CA LEU A 222 -9.14 23.36 13.41
C LEU A 222 -8.99 22.73 14.79
N HIS A 223 -8.82 21.41 14.88
CA HIS A 223 -8.90 20.73 16.17
C HIS A 223 -7.94 19.56 16.35
N ILE A 224 -7.39 19.41 17.55
CA ILE A 224 -6.69 18.20 17.98
C ILE A 224 -7.46 17.62 19.16
N ARG A 225 -7.83 16.33 19.07
CA ARG A 225 -8.58 15.66 20.13
C ARG A 225 -7.97 14.30 20.45
N ALA A 226 -7.65 14.08 21.73
CA ALA A 226 -7.30 12.75 22.20
C ALA A 226 -7.69 12.51 23.66
N ASN A 227 -7.65 11.25 24.10
CA ASN A 227 -7.76 10.95 25.53
C ASN A 227 -6.47 11.36 26.25
N GLU A 228 -5.33 11.00 25.66
CA GLU A 228 -4.01 11.37 26.14
C GLU A 228 -3.20 12.08 25.05
N LEU A 229 -2.66 13.23 25.43
CA LEU A 229 -1.72 14.00 24.61
C LEU A 229 -0.37 14.03 25.33
N ARG A 230 0.71 13.55 24.70
CA ARG A 230 2.11 13.68 25.16
C ARG A 230 3.03 14.32 24.10
N GLY A 231 3.41 15.59 24.22
CA GLY A 231 4.30 16.27 23.27
C GLY A 231 3.95 17.72 22.97
N ALA A 232 3.88 18.09 21.69
CA ALA A 232 3.65 19.46 21.23
C ALA A 232 2.45 19.57 20.26
N TYR A 233 1.54 20.50 20.53
CA TYR A 233 0.26 20.62 19.82
C TYR A 233 0.02 22.03 19.33
N ILE A 234 -0.41 22.16 18.08
CA ILE A 234 -0.80 23.46 17.50
C ILE A 234 -2.11 23.30 16.74
N ALA A 235 -3.18 23.91 17.24
CA ALA A 235 -4.48 23.98 16.56
C ALA A 235 -5.35 25.07 17.19
N PRO A 236 -6.38 25.62 16.50
CA PRO A 236 -7.33 26.53 17.15
C PRO A 236 -7.98 25.94 18.41
N TRP A 237 -8.30 24.65 18.42
CA TRP A 237 -8.81 23.95 19.60
C TRP A 237 -8.01 22.68 19.90
N VAL A 238 -7.43 22.60 21.09
CA VAL A 238 -6.81 21.37 21.61
C VAL A 238 -7.64 20.83 22.78
N HIS A 239 -8.07 19.57 22.68
CA HIS A 239 -8.92 18.90 23.66
C HIS A 239 -8.31 17.56 24.08
N ALA A 240 -7.66 17.54 25.24
CA ALA A 240 -7.31 16.31 25.97
C ALA A 240 -8.46 15.89 26.90
N GLN A 241 -9.07 14.73 26.63
CA GLN A 241 -10.21 14.25 27.43
C GLN A 241 -9.79 13.77 28.82
N HIS A 242 -8.51 13.39 28.99
CA HIS A 242 -7.93 12.97 30.26
C HIS A 242 -6.63 13.73 30.53
N GLU A 243 -5.51 13.30 29.98
CA GLU A 243 -4.19 13.85 30.30
C GLU A 243 -3.58 14.64 29.13
N SER A 244 -2.91 15.74 29.46
CA SER A 244 -2.08 16.50 28.54
C SER A 244 -0.70 16.74 29.14
N HIS A 245 0.33 16.14 28.54
CA HIS A 245 1.74 16.29 28.90
C HIS A 245 2.47 17.08 27.82
N GLY A 246 3.15 18.17 28.17
CA GLY A 246 3.97 18.96 27.25
C GLY A 246 3.41 20.34 26.91
N LEU A 247 3.53 20.76 25.65
CA LEU A 247 3.22 22.11 25.18
C LEU A 247 1.99 22.12 24.26
N SER A 248 1.00 22.92 24.60
CA SER A 248 -0.18 23.13 23.75
C SER A 248 -0.33 24.60 23.37
N ILE A 249 -0.39 24.91 22.08
CA ILE A 249 -0.61 26.25 21.54
C ILE A 249 -1.95 26.26 20.80
N ALA A 250 -2.94 26.94 21.36
CA ALA A 250 -4.29 26.96 20.80
C ALA A 250 -5.02 28.27 21.10
N VAL A 251 -6.16 28.50 20.45
CA VAL A 251 -7.11 29.54 20.93
C VAL A 251 -7.77 29.03 22.20
N PHE A 252 -8.21 27.76 22.19
CA PHE A 252 -8.83 27.09 23.31
C PHE A 252 -8.07 25.80 23.64
N ASN A 253 -7.53 25.74 24.86
CA ASN A 253 -6.94 24.52 25.41
C ASN A 253 -7.86 23.93 26.48
N PHE A 254 -8.07 22.62 26.45
CA PHE A 254 -8.80 21.89 27.48
C PHE A 254 -8.08 20.59 27.83
N SER A 255 -7.84 20.37 29.12
CA SER A 255 -7.40 19.09 29.67
C SER A 255 -8.04 18.84 31.05
N LYS A 256 -8.40 17.59 31.35
CA LYS A 256 -8.78 17.25 32.74
C LYS A 256 -7.56 17.29 33.66
N GLU A 257 -6.44 16.77 33.20
CA GLU A 257 -5.16 16.78 33.92
C GLU A 257 -4.08 17.36 33.01
N LEU A 258 -3.46 18.45 33.46
CA LEU A 258 -2.36 19.12 32.77
C LEU A 258 -1.03 18.80 33.46
N HIS A 259 -0.04 18.40 32.68
CA HIS A 259 1.36 18.19 33.06
C HIS A 259 2.26 18.89 32.03
N GLY A 260 2.24 20.21 32.04
CA GLY A 260 2.95 21.02 31.05
C GLY A 260 2.41 22.43 30.96
N CYS A 261 2.51 23.02 29.77
CA CYS A 261 2.16 24.41 29.49
C CYS A 261 1.12 24.49 28.37
N GLN A 262 0.05 25.23 28.62
CA GLN A 262 -0.94 25.64 27.65
C GLN A 262 -0.77 27.13 27.38
N LEU A 263 -0.74 27.50 26.10
CA LEU A 263 -0.70 28.88 25.63
C LEU A 263 -1.93 29.10 24.74
N GLY A 264 -2.72 30.12 25.05
CA GLY A 264 -3.94 30.38 24.33
C GLY A 264 -4.84 31.45 24.93
N VAL A 265 -5.91 31.80 24.22
CA VAL A 265 -6.88 32.80 24.71
C VAL A 265 -7.56 32.30 25.98
N LEU A 266 -7.98 31.03 25.99
CA LEU A 266 -8.54 30.36 27.16
C LEU A 266 -7.87 29.00 27.36
N ASN A 267 -7.44 28.73 28.59
CA ASN A 267 -6.70 27.53 28.94
C ASN A 267 -7.32 26.86 30.17
N TRP A 268 -8.01 25.74 29.95
CA TRP A 268 -8.65 24.97 31.00
C TRP A 268 -7.81 23.78 31.45
N ALA A 269 -7.54 23.70 32.76
CA ALA A 269 -6.91 22.55 33.39
C ALA A 269 -7.70 22.11 34.65
N GLY A 270 -8.26 20.90 34.60
CA GLY A 270 -9.16 20.38 35.63
C GLY A 270 -8.50 20.07 36.98
N ASN A 271 -7.20 19.81 36.99
CA ASN A 271 -6.38 19.53 38.18
C ASN A 271 -5.97 20.79 38.97
N GLN A 272 -6.43 21.97 38.57
CA GLN A 272 -6.19 23.22 39.29
C GLN A 272 -7.33 23.63 40.22
N THR A 273 -7.07 24.60 41.10
CA THR A 273 -8.02 25.04 42.13
C THR A 273 -8.56 26.44 41.87
N GLY A 274 -9.87 26.62 42.05
CA GLY A 274 -10.54 27.91 41.94
C GLY A 274 -10.45 28.53 40.55
N ILE A 275 -10.12 29.82 40.48
CA ILE A 275 -10.01 30.58 39.23
C ILE A 275 -8.87 30.08 38.33
N LEU A 276 -7.88 29.37 38.89
CA LEU A 276 -6.76 28.85 38.13
C LEU A 276 -7.20 27.80 37.11
N LYS A 277 -8.34 27.13 37.32
CA LYS A 277 -8.89 26.16 36.35
C LYS A 277 -9.08 26.73 34.95
N LEU A 278 -9.28 28.05 34.83
CA LEU A 278 -9.43 28.73 33.55
C LEU A 278 -8.61 30.03 33.56
N LEU A 279 -7.46 30.01 32.88
CA LEU A 279 -6.58 31.17 32.79
C LEU A 279 -6.50 31.73 31.36
N PRO A 280 -6.50 33.06 31.21
CA PRO A 280 -6.18 33.68 29.94
C PRO A 280 -4.67 33.59 29.66
N LEU A 281 -4.30 33.61 28.38
CA LEU A 281 -2.93 33.63 27.84
C LEU A 281 -2.09 32.38 28.12
N MET A 282 -1.99 31.93 29.37
CA MET A 282 -1.16 30.81 29.76
C MET A 282 -1.74 30.04 30.95
N ASN A 283 -1.60 28.72 30.90
CA ASN A 283 -1.83 27.85 32.04
C ASN A 283 -0.70 26.82 32.20
N TYR A 284 -0.26 26.55 33.42
CA TYR A 284 0.85 25.65 33.71
C TYR A 284 0.56 24.79 34.94
N HIS A 285 0.87 23.51 34.85
CA HIS A 285 0.77 22.56 35.96
C HIS A 285 1.83 21.46 35.81
N ARG A 286 2.39 20.97 36.92
CA ARG A 286 3.43 19.94 36.96
C ARG A 286 2.88 18.62 37.46
#